data_AF-C7H7Z7-F1
#
_entry.id   AF-C7H7Z7-F1
#
_cell.length_a   1.000
_cell.length_b   1.000
_cell.length_c   1.000
_cell.angle_alpha   90.00
_cell.angle_beta   90.00
_cell.angle_gamma   90.00
#
_symmetry.space_group_name_H-M   'P 1'
#
loop_
_entity.id
_entity.type
_entity.pdbx_description
1 polymer ?
#
loop_
_entity_poly.entity_id
_entity_poly.type
_entity_poly.pdbx_seq_one_letter_code
_entity_poly.pdbx_strand_id
1 'polypeptide(L)'
;MEWKVYFEDNPGCYRPHRGRPGQEVSCGAHSVWGGQHFIIPAIYLCGKGLVVDICRRVEREAIEAHYQKLAAYEGMDIDECPPEVVELAEAEDPFGSFDYLPSVAINGKTVEYSRGAGEYYNPLRSEEEIVCSGEQAARDIVKHYGLDPEQGWDLRQWSFPWATKRRPAHITSLTLTLTQREQPAEAVQFTAAPGKVVEFAHPVTGVPCVLTVKDLKPARLPENDLPHMGPPMEWPREFVEMTYTLTPAVTTGWVQVNDCASSDKPIRKSDAPTEDGAIGIIGGADGPTAIFVSGKQQGDTRTACSSLHFAPVEPKNIRWKVTYYQKQLPDETIALL
;
A
#
# COMPACT_ATOMS: atom_id res chain seq x y z
N MET A 1 32.42 4.14 10.97
CA MET A 1 31.73 5.31 11.55
C MET A 1 30.92 4.84 12.74
N GLU A 2 30.57 5.74 13.66
CA GLU A 2 29.69 5.44 14.80
C GLU A 2 28.24 5.43 14.30
N TRP A 3 27.48 4.38 14.63
CA TRP A 3 26.06 4.25 14.28
C TRP A 3 25.25 5.32 15.01
N LYS A 4 24.35 6.00 14.29
CA LYS A 4 23.54 7.11 14.84
C LYS A 4 22.19 7.13 14.17
N VAL A 5 21.14 7.20 14.99
CA VAL A 5 19.76 7.36 14.53
C VAL A 5 19.17 8.65 15.05
N TYR A 6 18.47 9.36 14.17
CA TYR A 6 17.77 10.61 14.48
C TYR A 6 16.28 10.44 14.15
N PHE A 7 15.43 11.11 14.95
CA PHE A 7 13.97 11.00 14.85
C PHE A 7 13.38 11.37 13.47
N GLU A 8 14.10 12.16 12.66
CA GLU A 8 13.60 12.67 11.38
C GLU A 8 14.33 12.07 10.16
N ASP A 9 15.33 11.22 10.38
CA ASP A 9 16.19 10.70 9.32
C ASP A 9 15.70 9.37 8.74
N ASN A 10 16.16 9.04 7.53
CA ASN A 10 15.98 7.71 6.96
C ASN A 10 16.91 6.70 7.67
N PRO A 11 16.57 5.40 7.67
CA PRO A 11 17.47 4.36 8.16
C PRO A 11 18.80 4.40 7.41
N GLY A 12 19.91 4.23 8.14
CA GLY A 12 21.27 4.28 7.59
C GLY A 12 21.72 5.64 7.02
N CYS A 13 20.98 6.74 7.27
CA CYS A 13 21.33 8.05 6.76
C CYS A 13 22.51 8.69 7.55
N TYR A 14 23.53 9.15 6.83
CA TYR A 14 24.73 9.77 7.40
C TYR A 14 24.79 11.29 7.17
N ARG A 15 23.73 12.02 7.51
CA ARG A 15 23.71 13.49 7.37
C ARG A 15 24.32 14.18 8.59
N PRO A 16 25.04 15.31 8.41
CA PRO A 16 25.51 16.12 9.53
C PRO A 16 24.32 16.64 10.34
N HIS A 17 24.29 16.33 11.63
CA HIS A 17 23.19 16.72 12.50
C HIS A 17 23.67 17.62 13.65
N ARG A 18 22.89 18.66 13.97
CA ARG A 18 23.15 19.55 15.12
C ARG A 18 22.58 19.02 16.45
N GLY A 19 21.62 18.09 16.36
CA GLY A 19 20.97 17.46 17.50
C GLY A 19 21.76 16.27 18.07
N ARG A 20 21.36 15.80 19.25
CA ARG A 20 21.86 14.54 19.82
C ARG A 20 21.17 13.35 19.14
N PRO A 21 21.91 12.28 18.78
CA PRO A 21 21.29 11.05 18.30
C PRO A 21 20.45 10.41 19.42
N GLY A 22 19.53 9.53 19.02
CA GLY A 22 18.78 8.71 19.95
C GLY A 22 19.70 7.82 20.77
N GLN A 23 19.35 7.59 22.04
CA GLN A 23 20.02 6.57 22.83
C GLN A 23 19.53 5.20 22.36
N GLU A 24 20.44 4.41 21.81
CA GLU A 24 20.22 3.00 21.48
C GLU A 24 19.86 2.18 22.71
N VAL A 25 18.82 1.38 22.59
CA VAL A 25 18.44 0.35 23.55
C VAL A 25 18.22 -0.92 22.74
N SER A 26 19.13 -1.88 22.89
CA SER A 26 18.99 -3.17 22.23
C SER A 26 17.80 -3.92 22.84
N CYS A 27 16.87 -4.34 21.98
CA CYS A 27 15.72 -5.15 22.35
C CYS A 27 15.97 -6.61 22.01
N GLY A 28 16.56 -6.89 20.84
CA GLY A 28 16.75 -8.25 20.32
C GLY A 28 15.45 -9.07 20.34
N ALA A 29 14.30 -8.42 20.16
CA ALA A 29 13.01 -9.09 20.22
C ALA A 29 12.72 -9.76 18.87
N HIS A 30 12.07 -10.92 18.91
CA HIS A 30 11.74 -11.71 17.73
C HIS A 30 10.27 -12.07 17.73
N SER A 31 9.65 -12.15 16.55
CA SER A 31 8.32 -12.70 16.37
C SER A 31 8.21 -13.44 15.05
N VAL A 32 7.26 -14.38 14.97
CA VAL A 32 6.83 -15.02 13.74
C VAL A 32 5.37 -14.67 13.51
N TRP A 33 5.11 -13.80 12.54
CA TRP A 33 3.77 -13.28 12.25
C TRP A 33 3.39 -13.57 10.80
N GLY A 34 2.28 -14.29 10.59
CA GLY A 34 1.89 -14.74 9.26
C GLY A 34 2.91 -15.68 8.60
N GLY A 35 3.72 -16.40 9.40
CA GLY A 35 4.83 -17.23 8.92
C GLY A 35 6.09 -16.43 8.53
N GLN A 36 6.09 -15.10 8.69
CA GLN A 36 7.23 -14.23 8.41
C GLN A 36 8.04 -13.98 9.68
N HIS A 37 9.36 -13.93 9.56
CA HIS A 37 10.25 -13.69 10.70
C HIS A 37 10.55 -12.20 10.86
N PHE A 38 10.20 -11.66 12.02
CA PHE A 38 10.47 -10.27 12.42
C PHE A 38 11.53 -10.22 13.52
N ILE A 39 12.43 -9.26 13.39
CA ILE A 39 13.45 -8.91 14.39
C ILE A 39 13.30 -7.43 14.70
N ILE A 40 13.23 -7.10 15.99
CA ILE A 40 13.25 -5.72 16.49
C ILE A 40 14.58 -5.58 17.22
N PRO A 41 15.67 -5.25 16.49
CA PRO A 41 17.00 -5.29 17.05
C PRO A 41 17.19 -4.21 18.12
N ALA A 42 16.69 -3.01 17.88
CA ALA A 42 16.85 -1.87 18.76
C ALA A 42 15.70 -0.86 18.66
N ILE A 43 15.54 -0.13 19.76
CA ILE A 43 14.79 1.12 19.80
C ILE A 43 15.74 2.27 20.14
N TYR A 44 15.35 3.49 19.76
CA TYR A 44 16.14 4.69 19.99
C TYR A 44 15.32 5.74 20.71
N LEU A 45 15.82 6.16 21.87
CA LEU A 45 15.18 7.16 22.70
C LEU A 45 15.68 8.54 22.29
N CYS A 46 14.99 9.15 21.33
CA CYS A 46 15.30 10.48 20.81
C CYS A 46 14.66 11.59 21.65
N GLY A 47 15.14 12.82 21.49
CA GLY A 47 14.55 13.98 22.17
C GLY A 47 13.09 14.25 21.77
N LYS A 48 12.75 14.00 20.50
CA LYS A 48 11.41 14.24 19.92
C LYS A 48 10.44 13.06 20.04
N GLY A 49 10.97 11.84 20.18
CA GLY A 49 10.14 10.63 20.21
C GLY A 49 10.96 9.35 20.33
N LEU A 50 10.29 8.23 20.15
CA LEU A 50 10.86 6.90 20.00
C LEU A 50 11.10 6.62 18.52
N VAL A 51 12.22 5.99 18.19
CA VAL A 51 12.41 5.34 16.88
C VAL A 51 12.51 3.84 17.11
N VAL A 52 11.86 3.06 16.26
CA VAL A 52 11.87 1.59 16.29
C VAL A 52 12.33 1.09 14.94
N ASP A 53 13.38 0.28 14.93
CA ASP A 53 13.81 -0.44 13.73
C ASP A 53 13.19 -1.84 13.74
N ILE A 54 12.64 -2.25 12.60
CA ILE A 54 11.95 -3.51 12.38
C ILE A 54 12.58 -4.14 11.14
N CYS A 55 13.14 -5.34 11.30
CA CYS A 55 13.77 -6.11 10.22
C CYS A 55 12.92 -7.35 9.96
N ARG A 56 12.26 -7.40 8.80
CA ARG A 56 11.56 -8.60 8.34
C ARG A 56 12.50 -9.40 7.44
N ARG A 57 12.73 -10.68 7.77
CA ARG A 57 13.51 -11.57 6.92
C ARG A 57 12.71 -11.93 5.67
N VAL A 58 13.39 -11.89 4.53
CA VAL A 58 12.89 -12.32 3.24
C VAL A 58 13.78 -13.48 2.79
N GLU A 59 13.20 -14.67 2.64
CA GLU A 59 13.97 -15.87 2.31
C GLU A 59 14.63 -15.73 0.93
N ARG A 60 15.92 -16.05 0.83
CA ARG A 60 16.69 -15.99 -0.42
C ARG A 60 16.00 -16.74 -1.55
N GLU A 61 15.46 -17.92 -1.26
CA GLU A 61 14.78 -18.78 -2.21
C GLU A 61 13.53 -18.11 -2.80
N ALA A 62 12.84 -17.26 -2.03
CA ALA A 62 11.70 -16.50 -2.53
C ALA A 62 12.14 -15.40 -3.51
N ILE A 63 13.28 -14.76 -3.26
CA ILE A 63 13.89 -13.77 -4.16
C ILE A 63 14.34 -14.43 -5.46
N GLU A 64 15.04 -15.56 -5.35
CA GLU A 64 15.47 -16.35 -6.51
C GLU A 64 14.28 -16.82 -7.35
N ALA A 65 13.23 -17.35 -6.71
CA ALA A 65 12.02 -17.78 -7.41
C ALA A 65 11.31 -16.61 -8.11
N HIS A 66 11.28 -15.43 -7.49
CA HIS A 66 10.72 -14.23 -8.09
C HIS A 66 11.51 -13.80 -9.33
N TYR A 67 12.84 -13.74 -9.24
CA TYR A 67 13.71 -13.42 -10.39
C TYR A 67 13.60 -14.46 -11.49
N GLN A 68 13.53 -15.75 -11.15
CA GLN A 68 13.37 -16.81 -12.12
C GLN A 68 12.06 -16.71 -12.91
N LYS A 69 10.96 -16.25 -12.29
CA LYS A 69 9.69 -15.99 -12.98
C LYS A 69 9.80 -14.85 -13.97
N LEU A 70 10.59 -13.83 -13.65
CA LEU A 70 10.76 -12.62 -14.45
C LEU A 70 11.95 -12.68 -15.41
N ALA A 71 12.75 -13.74 -15.38
CA ALA A 71 13.99 -13.87 -16.18
C ALA A 71 13.76 -13.69 -17.70
N ALA A 72 12.59 -14.05 -18.21
CA ALA A 72 12.24 -13.85 -19.63
C ALA A 72 12.12 -12.37 -20.03
N TYR A 73 11.98 -11.47 -19.04
CA TYR A 73 11.77 -10.03 -19.19
C TYR A 73 12.98 -9.21 -18.70
N GLU A 74 14.06 -9.88 -18.29
CA GLU A 74 15.27 -9.21 -17.81
C GLU A 74 15.89 -8.35 -18.92
N GLY A 75 16.15 -7.07 -18.61
CA GLY A 75 16.73 -6.11 -19.56
C GLY A 75 15.75 -5.51 -20.57
N MET A 76 14.47 -5.90 -20.55
CA MET A 76 13.43 -5.14 -21.27
C MET A 76 13.16 -3.81 -20.58
N ASP A 77 12.84 -2.79 -21.38
CA ASP A 77 12.28 -1.56 -20.84
C ASP A 77 10.91 -1.86 -20.22
N ILE A 78 10.58 -1.18 -19.11
CA ILE A 78 9.29 -1.34 -18.44
C ILE A 78 8.12 -1.01 -19.37
N ASP A 79 8.34 -0.10 -20.33
CA ASP A 79 7.35 0.27 -21.36
C ASP A 79 7.13 -0.83 -22.40
N GLU A 80 8.07 -1.79 -22.53
CA GLU A 80 7.99 -2.94 -23.43
C GLU A 80 7.49 -4.22 -22.73
N CYS A 81 7.51 -4.26 -21.39
CA CYS A 81 6.97 -5.35 -20.61
C CYS A 81 5.43 -5.41 -20.72
N PRO A 82 4.83 -6.61 -20.89
CA PRO A 82 3.39 -6.76 -20.83
C PRO A 82 2.84 -6.24 -19.48
N PRO A 83 1.78 -5.43 -19.44
CA PRO A 83 1.25 -4.86 -18.20
C PRO A 83 0.92 -5.92 -17.14
N GLU A 84 0.39 -7.06 -17.56
CA GLU A 84 0.08 -8.19 -16.67
C GLU A 84 1.33 -8.79 -15.99
N VAL A 85 2.50 -8.68 -16.62
CA VAL A 85 3.77 -9.13 -16.05
C VAL A 85 4.26 -8.13 -15.00
N VAL A 86 4.12 -6.84 -15.27
CA VAL A 86 4.46 -5.78 -14.30
C VAL A 86 3.57 -5.89 -13.06
N GLU A 87 2.25 -6.02 -13.26
CA GLU A 87 1.30 -6.22 -12.15
C GLU A 87 1.61 -7.49 -11.34
N LEU A 88 1.96 -8.59 -12.01
CA LEU A 88 2.37 -9.82 -11.34
C LEU A 88 3.68 -9.63 -10.56
N ALA A 89 4.67 -8.94 -11.15
CA ALA A 89 5.94 -8.66 -10.51
C ALA A 89 5.76 -7.84 -9.22
N GLU A 90 4.93 -6.80 -9.26
CA GLU A 90 4.64 -6.00 -8.07
C GLU A 90 3.85 -6.79 -7.02
N ALA A 91 2.84 -7.57 -7.44
CA ALA A 91 2.00 -8.34 -6.53
C ALA A 91 2.76 -9.47 -5.83
N GLU A 92 3.75 -10.06 -6.53
CA GLU A 92 4.55 -11.18 -6.02
C GLU A 92 5.94 -10.76 -5.51
N ASP A 93 6.24 -9.45 -5.43
CA ASP A 93 7.52 -8.97 -4.91
C ASP A 93 7.71 -9.47 -3.46
N PRO A 94 8.74 -10.26 -3.17
CA PRO A 94 8.97 -10.80 -1.83
C PRO A 94 9.24 -9.70 -0.79
N PHE A 95 9.67 -8.49 -1.20
CA PHE A 95 9.86 -7.35 -0.30
C PHE A 95 8.58 -6.54 -0.06
N GLY A 96 7.77 -6.31 -1.10
CA GLY A 96 6.53 -5.52 -1.04
C GLY A 96 5.26 -6.28 -0.63
N SER A 97 5.24 -7.62 -0.77
CA SER A 97 4.02 -8.45 -0.58
C SER A 97 3.48 -8.54 0.87
N PHE A 98 4.16 -7.95 1.87
CA PHE A 98 3.71 -7.98 3.26
C PHE A 98 3.59 -6.57 3.85
N ASP A 99 2.40 -5.97 3.72
CA ASP A 99 2.13 -4.60 4.18
C ASP A 99 1.53 -4.55 5.60
N TYR A 100 2.11 -3.72 6.46
CA TYR A 100 1.72 -3.57 7.85
C TYR A 100 1.98 -2.15 8.38
N LEU A 101 1.25 -1.79 9.43
CA LEU A 101 1.42 -0.55 10.17
C LEU A 101 1.76 -0.86 11.63
N PRO A 102 2.78 -0.22 12.21
CA PRO A 102 3.11 -0.38 13.62
C PRO A 102 2.45 0.70 14.48
N SER A 103 2.10 0.34 15.70
CA SER A 103 1.82 1.27 16.80
C SER A 103 2.64 0.85 18.02
N VAL A 104 2.92 1.78 18.94
CA VAL A 104 3.60 1.45 20.20
C VAL A 104 2.74 1.84 21.39
N ALA A 105 2.80 1.06 22.46
CA ALA A 105 2.25 1.46 23.74
C ALA A 105 3.38 1.68 24.75
N ILE A 106 3.41 2.89 25.34
CA ILE A 106 4.40 3.28 26.36
C ILE A 106 3.65 3.41 27.69
N ASN A 107 4.03 2.60 28.68
CA ASN A 107 3.33 2.52 29.97
C ASN A 107 1.80 2.33 29.79
N GLY A 108 1.40 1.49 28.82
CA GLY A 108 0.01 1.20 28.49
C GLY A 108 -0.74 2.26 27.68
N LYS A 109 -0.08 3.35 27.24
CA LYS A 109 -0.69 4.37 26.36
C LYS A 109 -0.20 4.23 24.93
N THR A 110 -1.12 3.99 24.01
CA THR A 110 -0.83 3.91 22.57
C THR A 110 -0.35 5.24 22.01
N VAL A 111 0.64 5.18 21.14
CA VAL A 111 1.24 6.29 20.40
C VAL A 111 1.32 5.85 18.93
N GLU A 112 0.72 6.64 18.07
CA GLU A 112 0.77 6.44 16.62
C GLU A 112 2.11 6.94 16.05
N TYR A 113 2.55 6.31 14.97
CA TYR A 113 3.72 6.79 14.25
C TYR A 113 3.44 8.14 13.59
N SER A 114 4.46 8.98 13.47
CA SER A 114 4.42 10.18 12.64
C SER A 114 5.10 9.99 11.29
N ARG A 115 5.98 8.98 11.18
CA ARG A 115 6.77 8.71 10.00
C ARG A 115 7.25 7.27 9.96
N GLY A 116 7.26 6.70 8.76
CA GLY A 116 7.97 5.47 8.42
C GLY A 116 8.93 5.73 7.25
N ALA A 117 10.06 5.05 7.25
CA ALA A 117 10.99 4.99 6.12
C ALA A 117 11.56 3.57 6.05
N GLY A 118 12.07 3.17 4.89
CA GLY A 118 12.61 1.83 4.74
C GLY A 118 13.70 1.75 3.69
N GLU A 119 14.51 0.71 3.84
CA GLU A 119 15.46 0.20 2.87
C GLU A 119 15.16 -1.30 2.69
N TYR A 120 15.71 -1.89 1.64
CA TYR A 120 15.69 -3.34 1.50
C TYR A 120 17.09 -3.82 1.13
N TYR A 121 17.47 -4.96 1.72
CA TYR A 121 18.71 -5.64 1.41
C TYR A 121 18.37 -6.86 0.56
N ASN A 122 18.91 -6.90 -0.66
CA ASN A 122 18.80 -8.04 -1.54
C ASN A 122 20.17 -8.75 -1.66
N PRO A 123 20.31 -10.01 -1.19
CA PRO A 123 21.56 -10.75 -1.21
C PRO A 123 22.01 -11.15 -2.62
N LEU A 124 21.15 -11.03 -3.64
CA LEU A 124 21.45 -11.37 -5.02
C LEU A 124 22.05 -10.21 -5.82
N ARG A 125 22.04 -8.97 -5.27
CA ARG A 125 22.60 -7.81 -5.98
C ARG A 125 24.11 -7.82 -6.02
N SER A 126 24.65 -7.48 -7.19
CA SER A 126 26.07 -7.27 -7.41
C SER A 126 26.55 -5.96 -6.75
N GLU A 127 27.85 -5.89 -6.44
CA GLU A 127 28.46 -4.66 -5.90
C GLU A 127 28.30 -3.46 -6.84
N GLU A 128 28.28 -3.68 -8.15
CA GLU A 128 28.11 -2.61 -9.15
C GLU A 128 26.69 -2.03 -9.10
N GLU A 129 25.67 -2.87 -8.99
CA GLU A 129 24.28 -2.43 -8.82
C GLU A 129 24.10 -1.63 -7.53
N ILE A 130 24.73 -2.08 -6.44
CA ILE A 130 24.64 -1.43 -5.12
C ILE A 130 25.29 -0.06 -5.13
N VAL A 131 26.46 0.08 -5.76
CA VAL A 131 27.13 1.38 -5.91
C VAL A 131 26.27 2.32 -6.75
N CYS A 132 25.63 1.83 -7.81
CA CYS A 132 24.76 2.61 -8.67
C CYS A 132 23.43 3.00 -8.00
N SER A 133 22.85 2.13 -7.17
CA SER A 133 21.57 2.37 -6.50
C SER A 133 21.70 3.13 -5.17
N GLY A 134 22.90 3.19 -4.58
CA GLY A 134 23.14 3.88 -3.32
C GLY A 134 22.74 3.07 -2.07
N GLU A 135 22.58 1.75 -2.19
CA GLU A 135 22.13 0.83 -1.14
C GLU A 135 23.13 0.52 -0.02
N GLN A 136 24.17 1.35 0.13
CA GLN A 136 25.14 1.20 1.22
C GLN A 136 24.45 1.22 2.60
N ALA A 137 23.36 1.97 2.75
CA ALA A 137 22.59 2.04 3.99
C ALA A 137 22.05 0.66 4.42
N ALA A 138 21.47 -0.13 3.51
CA ALA A 138 20.93 -1.45 3.80
C ALA A 138 22.02 -2.41 4.32
N ARG A 139 23.21 -2.39 3.70
CA ARG A 139 24.38 -3.20 4.11
C ARG A 139 24.90 -2.79 5.48
N ASP A 140 24.95 -1.49 5.74
CA ASP A 140 25.40 -0.98 7.03
C ASP A 140 24.41 -1.38 8.15
N ILE A 141 23.10 -1.39 7.87
CA ILE A 141 22.06 -1.89 8.79
C ILE A 141 22.27 -3.39 9.08
N VAL A 142 22.38 -4.21 8.03
CA VAL A 142 22.62 -5.67 8.15
C VAL A 142 23.86 -5.95 9.00
N LYS A 143 24.96 -5.23 8.74
CA LYS A 143 26.20 -5.36 9.50
C LYS A 143 26.06 -4.88 10.94
N HIS A 144 25.41 -3.73 11.16
CA HIS A 144 25.26 -3.14 12.50
C HIS A 144 24.45 -4.06 13.43
N TYR A 145 23.37 -4.64 12.93
CA TYR A 145 22.50 -5.52 13.70
C TYR A 145 22.92 -7.00 13.67
N GLY A 146 23.93 -7.37 12.88
CA GLY A 146 24.38 -8.76 12.77
C GLY A 146 23.32 -9.66 12.13
N LEU A 147 22.57 -9.13 11.16
CA LEU A 147 21.60 -9.89 10.39
C LEU A 147 22.32 -10.84 9.43
N ASP A 148 21.66 -11.95 9.07
CA ASP A 148 22.21 -12.94 8.13
C ASP A 148 22.32 -12.35 6.72
N PRO A 149 23.54 -12.14 6.18
CA PRO A 149 23.73 -11.52 4.87
C PRO A 149 23.36 -12.45 3.70
N GLU A 150 23.14 -13.75 3.94
CA GLU A 150 22.69 -14.70 2.90
C GLU A 150 21.20 -14.58 2.59
N GLN A 151 20.45 -13.88 3.45
CA GLN A 151 19.01 -13.67 3.35
C GLN A 151 18.68 -12.24 2.92
N GLY A 152 17.48 -12.04 2.38
CA GLY A 152 16.94 -10.72 2.16
C GLY A 152 16.38 -10.09 3.43
N TRP A 153 16.33 -8.76 3.45
CA TRP A 153 15.74 -8.02 4.56
C TRP A 153 14.91 -6.84 4.08
N ASP A 154 13.67 -6.75 4.55
CA ASP A 154 12.88 -5.54 4.53
C ASP A 154 13.15 -4.77 5.84
N LEU A 155 13.78 -3.61 5.73
CA LEU A 155 14.36 -2.85 6.83
C LEU A 155 13.54 -1.57 7.02
N ARG A 156 12.68 -1.55 8.05
CA ARG A 156 11.78 -0.43 8.31
C ARG A 156 12.16 0.31 9.59
N GLN A 157 12.18 1.64 9.50
CA GLN A 157 12.37 2.52 10.63
C GLN A 157 11.12 3.37 10.84
N TRP A 158 10.58 3.33 12.05
CA TRP A 158 9.34 4.02 12.42
C TRP A 158 9.57 4.97 13.57
N SER A 159 9.04 6.18 13.44
CA SER A 159 9.21 7.26 14.42
C SER A 159 7.86 7.59 15.09
N PHE A 160 7.85 7.55 16.42
CA PHE A 160 6.68 7.77 17.27
C PHE A 160 6.92 8.98 18.17
N PRO A 161 6.22 10.11 17.97
CA PRO A 161 6.46 11.32 18.75
C PRO A 161 6.08 11.11 20.21
N TRP A 162 6.81 11.74 21.13
CA TRP A 162 6.36 11.77 22.52
C TRP A 162 5.01 12.49 22.60
N ALA A 163 4.09 11.96 23.40
CA ALA A 163 2.78 12.59 23.62
C ALA A 163 2.88 14.01 24.21
N THR A 164 4.02 14.35 24.82
CA THR A 164 4.31 15.69 25.31
C THR A 164 5.65 16.17 24.75
N LYS A 165 5.96 17.47 24.91
CA LYS A 165 7.24 18.05 24.48
C LYS A 165 8.48 17.42 25.15
N ARG A 166 8.32 16.58 26.19
CA ARG A 166 9.42 15.93 26.90
C ARG A 166 9.27 14.42 26.84
N ARG A 167 10.42 13.73 26.77
CA ARG A 167 10.54 12.28 26.96
C ARG A 167 9.93 11.89 28.32
N PRO A 168 9.16 10.78 28.40
CA PRO A 168 8.71 10.24 29.68
C PRO A 168 9.88 9.98 30.63
N ALA A 169 9.77 10.43 31.89
CA ALA A 169 10.83 10.28 32.89
C ALA A 169 11.12 8.80 33.23
N HIS A 170 10.08 7.96 33.20
CA HIS A 170 10.16 6.53 33.43
C HIS A 170 9.38 5.80 32.33
N ILE A 171 10.06 4.90 31.63
CA ILE A 171 9.46 3.93 30.71
C ILE A 171 9.60 2.58 31.42
N THR A 172 8.47 2.05 31.89
CA THR A 172 8.40 0.78 32.64
C THR A 172 7.84 -0.37 31.80
N SER A 173 7.15 -0.04 30.70
CA SER A 173 6.75 -1.02 29.69
C SER A 173 6.73 -0.37 28.31
N LEU A 174 7.15 -1.14 27.31
CA LEU A 174 7.06 -0.75 25.91
C LEU A 174 6.65 -1.95 25.07
N THR A 175 5.54 -1.83 24.36
CA THR A 175 5.07 -2.87 23.42
C THR A 175 4.94 -2.30 22.02
N LEU A 176 5.29 -3.09 21.03
CA LEU A 176 5.07 -2.83 19.62
C LEU A 176 3.91 -3.70 19.15
N THR A 177 2.92 -3.11 18.50
CA THR A 177 1.83 -3.84 17.85
C THR A 177 1.95 -3.66 16.34
N LEU A 178 2.05 -4.76 15.61
CA LEU A 178 2.04 -4.81 14.15
C LEU A 178 0.64 -5.17 13.66
N THR A 179 0.10 -4.33 12.79
CA THR A 179 -1.23 -4.49 12.21
C THR A 179 -1.14 -4.67 10.72
N GLN A 180 -1.64 -5.78 10.20
CA GLN A 180 -1.65 -6.01 8.75
C GLN A 180 -2.57 -4.98 8.11
N ARG A 181 -2.12 -4.38 7.00
CA ARG A 181 -3.04 -3.57 6.20
C ARG A 181 -4.06 -4.46 5.52
N GLU A 182 -5.26 -3.93 5.42
CA GLU A 182 -6.39 -4.62 4.83
C GLU A 182 -6.09 -4.99 3.38
N GLN A 183 -6.25 -6.27 3.05
CA GLN A 183 -6.00 -6.79 1.71
C GLN A 183 -7.31 -6.92 0.93
N PRO A 184 -7.30 -6.62 -0.39
CA PRO A 184 -8.47 -6.80 -1.23
C PRO A 184 -8.77 -8.30 -1.42
N ALA A 185 -10.04 -8.65 -1.28
CA ALA A 185 -10.56 -9.97 -1.58
C ALA A 185 -11.84 -9.82 -2.43
N GLU A 186 -11.78 -10.23 -3.69
CA GLU A 186 -12.94 -10.22 -4.57
C GLU A 186 -13.97 -11.26 -4.12
N ALA A 187 -15.22 -10.83 -3.97
CA ALA A 187 -16.31 -11.69 -3.50
C ALA A 187 -17.17 -12.21 -4.64
N VAL A 188 -17.58 -11.32 -5.56
CA VAL A 188 -18.46 -11.67 -6.68
C VAL A 188 -18.38 -10.61 -7.78
N GLN A 189 -18.57 -11.04 -9.03
CA GLN A 189 -18.81 -10.16 -10.17
C GLN A 189 -20.24 -10.33 -10.68
N PHE A 190 -20.88 -9.23 -11.10
CA PHE A 190 -22.28 -9.24 -11.52
C PHE A 190 -22.61 -8.09 -12.48
N THR A 191 -23.65 -8.26 -13.28
CA THR A 191 -24.31 -7.14 -13.99
C THR A 191 -25.40 -6.54 -13.10
N ALA A 192 -25.66 -5.23 -13.18
CA ALA A 192 -26.66 -4.57 -12.34
C ALA A 192 -27.98 -4.32 -13.09
N ALA A 193 -29.10 -4.42 -12.37
CA ALA A 193 -30.41 -3.95 -12.80
C ALA A 193 -31.22 -3.55 -11.54
N PRO A 194 -32.07 -2.52 -11.58
CA PRO A 194 -32.91 -2.16 -10.43
C PRO A 194 -33.71 -3.36 -9.90
N GLY A 195 -33.65 -3.59 -8.59
CA GLY A 195 -34.29 -4.74 -7.93
C GLY A 195 -33.50 -6.05 -7.98
N LYS A 196 -32.37 -6.10 -8.71
CA LYS A 196 -31.55 -7.32 -8.76
C LYS A 196 -30.95 -7.64 -7.39
N VAL A 197 -31.05 -8.92 -7.03
CA VAL A 197 -30.44 -9.50 -5.84
C VAL A 197 -29.22 -10.32 -6.25
N VAL A 198 -28.11 -10.13 -5.55
CA VAL A 198 -26.86 -10.85 -5.75
C VAL A 198 -26.47 -11.48 -4.43
N GLU A 199 -26.51 -12.80 -4.39
CA GLU A 199 -26.09 -13.60 -3.23
C GLU A 199 -24.65 -14.07 -3.45
N PHE A 200 -23.83 -13.97 -2.42
CA PHE A 200 -22.43 -14.41 -2.46
C PHE A 200 -21.96 -14.75 -1.04
N ALA A 201 -20.87 -15.50 -0.94
CA ALA A 201 -20.21 -15.73 0.34
C ALA A 201 -19.15 -14.65 0.58
N HIS A 202 -19.04 -14.17 1.81
CA HIS A 202 -17.96 -13.29 2.21
C HIS A 202 -16.61 -13.98 1.92
N PRO A 203 -15.66 -13.34 1.21
CA PRO A 203 -14.51 -14.04 0.64
C PRO A 203 -13.53 -14.59 1.68
N VAL A 204 -13.45 -13.96 2.86
CA VAL A 204 -12.62 -14.43 3.99
C VAL A 204 -13.39 -15.33 4.97
N THR A 205 -14.54 -14.87 5.48
CA THR A 205 -15.26 -15.55 6.57
C THR A 205 -16.28 -16.60 6.10
N GLY A 206 -16.61 -16.65 4.81
CA GLY A 206 -17.63 -17.53 4.25
C GLY A 206 -19.08 -17.16 4.60
N VAL A 207 -19.31 -16.10 5.37
CA VAL A 207 -20.66 -15.67 5.79
C VAL A 207 -21.51 -15.32 4.56
N PRO A 208 -22.76 -15.83 4.45
CA PRO A 208 -23.66 -15.46 3.36
C PRO A 208 -23.97 -13.97 3.35
N CYS A 209 -23.80 -13.34 2.19
CA CYS A 209 -24.03 -11.93 1.95
C CYS A 209 -25.04 -11.74 0.82
N VAL A 210 -25.82 -10.66 0.91
CA VAL A 210 -26.83 -10.28 -0.07
C VAL A 210 -26.66 -8.81 -0.42
N LEU A 211 -26.37 -8.52 -1.69
CA LEU A 211 -26.43 -7.19 -2.27
C LEU A 211 -27.74 -7.03 -3.03
N THR A 212 -28.47 -5.94 -2.79
CA THR A 212 -29.69 -5.60 -3.54
C THR A 212 -29.52 -4.26 -4.23
N VAL A 213 -29.55 -4.27 -5.56
CA VAL A 213 -29.51 -3.06 -6.37
C VAL A 213 -30.83 -2.30 -6.21
N LYS A 214 -30.77 -1.04 -5.79
CA LYS A 214 -31.94 -0.18 -5.60
C LYS A 214 -32.21 0.66 -6.84
N ASP A 215 -31.20 1.36 -7.33
CA ASP A 215 -31.29 2.21 -8.51
C ASP A 215 -29.99 2.16 -9.32
N LEU A 216 -30.10 2.45 -10.61
CA LEU A 216 -28.99 2.46 -11.55
C LEU A 216 -29.24 3.53 -12.62
N LYS A 217 -28.43 4.59 -12.62
CA LYS A 217 -28.66 5.76 -13.49
C LYS A 217 -27.36 6.27 -14.12
N PRO A 218 -27.38 6.66 -15.41
CA PRO A 218 -26.30 7.45 -15.99
C PRO A 218 -26.11 8.76 -15.22
N ALA A 219 -24.86 9.17 -15.05
CA ALA A 219 -24.46 10.38 -14.38
C ALA A 219 -23.22 10.97 -15.07
N ARG A 220 -22.96 12.25 -14.81
CA ARG A 220 -21.87 12.99 -15.42
C ARG A 220 -21.11 13.80 -14.39
N LEU A 221 -19.80 13.71 -14.42
CA LEU A 221 -18.92 14.40 -13.50
C LEU A 221 -18.86 15.91 -13.84
N PRO A 222 -19.09 16.82 -12.88
CA PRO A 222 -18.99 18.25 -13.11
C PRO A 222 -17.56 18.69 -13.51
N GLU A 223 -17.43 19.70 -14.37
CA GLU A 223 -16.11 20.20 -14.79
C GLU A 223 -15.25 20.74 -13.66
N ASN A 224 -15.89 21.31 -12.64
CA ASN A 224 -15.21 21.88 -11.48
C ASN A 224 -14.62 20.80 -10.54
N ASP A 225 -15.03 19.55 -10.71
CA ASP A 225 -14.57 18.42 -9.89
C ASP A 225 -13.38 17.70 -10.55
N LEU A 226 -12.93 18.16 -11.73
CA LEU A 226 -11.77 17.63 -12.43
C LEU A 226 -10.47 18.26 -11.91
N PRO A 227 -9.38 17.50 -11.79
CA PRO A 227 -8.08 18.05 -11.38
C PRO A 227 -7.60 19.11 -12.39
N HIS A 228 -7.19 20.27 -11.88
CA HIS A 228 -6.69 21.40 -12.69
C HIS A 228 -5.16 21.39 -12.90
N MET A 229 -4.49 20.25 -12.72
CA MET A 229 -3.03 20.16 -12.79
C MET A 229 -2.56 19.80 -14.21
N GLY A 230 -1.81 20.70 -14.85
CA GLY A 230 -1.11 20.44 -16.12
C GLY A 230 -1.69 21.15 -17.36
N PRO A 231 -1.19 20.83 -18.57
CA PRO A 231 -1.73 21.35 -19.83
C PRO A 231 -3.22 21.02 -19.96
N PRO A 232 -4.00 21.75 -20.79
CA PRO A 232 -5.44 21.56 -20.86
C PRO A 232 -5.77 20.15 -21.37
N MET A 233 -6.16 19.28 -20.45
CA MET A 233 -6.62 17.94 -20.72
C MET A 233 -8.14 17.93 -20.90
N GLU A 234 -8.61 17.00 -21.72
CA GLU A 234 -9.99 16.55 -21.75
C GLU A 234 -10.10 15.26 -20.94
N TRP A 235 -10.99 15.27 -19.95
CA TRP A 235 -11.20 14.14 -19.04
C TRP A 235 -12.50 13.42 -19.40
N PRO A 236 -12.54 12.08 -19.29
CA PRO A 236 -13.80 11.36 -19.35
C PRO A 236 -14.68 11.75 -18.16
N ARG A 237 -16.00 11.84 -18.40
CA ARG A 237 -16.95 12.38 -17.42
C ARG A 237 -18.22 11.56 -17.30
N GLU A 238 -18.53 10.72 -18.28
CA GLU A 238 -19.74 9.91 -18.26
C GLU A 238 -19.50 8.67 -17.40
N PHE A 239 -20.43 8.37 -16.50
CA PHE A 239 -20.39 7.16 -15.67
C PHE A 239 -21.82 6.73 -15.32
N VAL A 240 -21.95 5.59 -14.64
CA VAL A 240 -23.22 5.11 -14.09
C VAL A 240 -23.11 5.03 -12.58
N GLU A 241 -24.09 5.63 -11.90
CA GLU A 241 -24.26 5.54 -10.46
C GLU A 241 -25.21 4.38 -10.12
N MET A 242 -24.78 3.52 -9.20
CA MET A 242 -25.60 2.46 -8.62
C MET A 242 -25.84 2.76 -7.14
N THR A 243 -27.10 2.70 -6.72
CA THR A 243 -27.43 2.64 -5.28
C THR A 243 -27.82 1.22 -4.90
N TYR A 244 -27.38 0.77 -3.72
CA TYR A 244 -27.58 -0.61 -3.28
C TYR A 244 -27.63 -0.73 -1.76
N THR A 245 -28.18 -1.83 -1.27
CA THR A 245 -28.07 -2.27 0.13
C THR A 245 -27.22 -3.53 0.21
N LEU A 246 -26.55 -3.74 1.34
CA LEU A 246 -25.70 -4.90 1.59
C LEU A 246 -25.99 -5.48 2.98
N THR A 247 -26.27 -6.78 3.06
CA THR A 247 -26.57 -7.51 4.30
C THR A 247 -25.68 -8.75 4.40
N PRO A 248 -25.10 -9.08 5.58
CA PRO A 248 -25.13 -8.31 6.82
C PRO A 248 -24.36 -6.99 6.70
N ALA A 249 -24.56 -6.10 7.67
CA ALA A 249 -23.77 -4.88 7.77
C ALA A 249 -22.28 -5.24 7.94
N VAL A 250 -21.40 -4.45 7.32
CA VAL A 250 -19.95 -4.65 7.43
C VAL A 250 -19.50 -4.27 8.83
N THR A 251 -19.04 -5.26 9.59
CA THR A 251 -18.55 -5.10 10.97
C THR A 251 -17.03 -5.04 11.08
N THR A 252 -16.31 -5.54 10.07
CA THR A 252 -14.85 -5.61 10.03
C THR A 252 -14.34 -5.19 8.66
N GLY A 253 -13.29 -4.36 8.65
CA GLY A 253 -12.74 -3.76 7.45
C GLY A 253 -13.77 -2.91 6.70
N TRP A 254 -13.67 -2.91 5.37
CA TRP A 254 -14.60 -2.19 4.51
C TRP A 254 -14.86 -2.94 3.20
N VAL A 255 -15.82 -2.44 2.42
CA VAL A 255 -16.22 -3.05 1.14
C VAL A 255 -16.40 -1.96 0.10
N GLN A 256 -15.96 -2.25 -1.11
CA GLN A 256 -16.16 -1.42 -2.28
C GLN A 256 -16.92 -2.18 -3.34
N VAL A 257 -17.73 -1.48 -4.11
CA VAL A 257 -18.35 -2.00 -5.32
C VAL A 257 -17.91 -1.11 -6.47
N ASN A 258 -17.23 -1.70 -7.45
CA ASN A 258 -16.59 -0.97 -8.55
C ASN A 258 -16.92 -1.62 -9.89
N ASP A 259 -16.69 -0.89 -10.96
CA ASP A 259 -16.58 -1.47 -12.30
C ASP A 259 -15.38 -2.45 -12.37
N CYS A 260 -15.52 -3.47 -13.20
CA CYS A 260 -14.42 -4.34 -13.62
C CYS A 260 -13.53 -3.66 -14.67
N ALA A 261 -14.07 -2.73 -15.45
CA ALA A 261 -13.32 -1.98 -16.45
C ALA A 261 -12.55 -0.81 -15.82
N SER A 262 -11.43 -0.43 -16.44
CA SER A 262 -10.71 0.81 -16.13
C SER A 262 -11.39 2.02 -16.75
N SER A 263 -11.16 3.20 -16.17
CA SER A 263 -11.59 4.47 -16.78
C SER A 263 -10.80 4.78 -18.04
N ASP A 264 -11.42 5.50 -18.98
CA ASP A 264 -10.73 6.04 -20.14
C ASP A 264 -9.58 6.95 -19.67
N LYS A 265 -8.47 6.98 -20.42
CA LYS A 265 -7.33 7.85 -20.09
C LYS A 265 -7.61 9.29 -20.54
N PRO A 266 -7.24 10.32 -19.77
CA PRO A 266 -7.36 11.71 -20.20
C PRO A 266 -6.58 11.98 -21.48
N ILE A 267 -7.10 12.87 -22.34
CA ILE A 267 -6.51 13.20 -23.64
C ILE A 267 -6.02 14.65 -23.59
N ARG A 268 -4.84 14.95 -24.17
CA ARG A 268 -4.38 16.35 -24.34
C ARG A 268 -5.20 17.01 -25.43
N LYS A 269 -5.71 18.24 -25.20
CA LYS A 269 -6.51 18.96 -26.21
C LYS A 269 -5.74 19.29 -27.51
N SER A 270 -4.40 19.20 -27.52
CA SER A 270 -3.57 19.35 -28.73
C SER A 270 -3.59 18.13 -29.65
N ASP A 271 -4.00 16.97 -29.14
CA ASP A 271 -3.86 15.66 -29.81
C ASP A 271 -5.23 15.14 -30.30
N ALA A 272 -6.21 16.04 -30.46
CA ALA A 272 -7.49 15.69 -31.06
C ALA A 272 -7.26 15.08 -32.45
N PRO A 273 -7.85 13.92 -32.77
CA PRO A 273 -7.51 13.17 -33.97
C PRO A 273 -7.91 13.96 -35.22
N THR A 274 -6.92 14.41 -36.00
CA THR A 274 -7.08 14.53 -37.45
C THR A 274 -7.06 13.12 -38.04
N GLU A 275 -7.93 12.85 -39.02
CA GLU A 275 -7.93 11.61 -39.81
C GLU A 275 -6.58 11.40 -40.50
N ASP A 276 -5.64 10.77 -39.81
CA ASP A 276 -4.62 9.87 -40.35
C ASP A 276 -3.82 9.32 -39.17
N GLY A 277 -3.95 8.01 -38.95
CA GLY A 277 -3.30 7.34 -37.83
C GLY A 277 -1.81 7.12 -38.08
N ALA A 278 -0.95 7.79 -37.31
CA ALA A 278 0.36 7.29 -36.89
C ALA A 278 1.09 8.22 -35.89
N ILE A 279 1.44 7.63 -34.73
CA ILE A 279 2.68 7.79 -33.93
C ILE A 279 2.90 9.09 -33.10
N GLY A 280 3.22 8.89 -31.81
CA GLY A 280 4.07 9.76 -30.98
C GLY A 280 3.48 10.10 -29.58
N ILE A 281 3.79 9.45 -28.45
CA ILE A 281 5.04 9.38 -27.62
C ILE A 281 4.89 10.09 -26.24
N ILE A 282 4.97 9.25 -25.20
CA ILE A 282 5.55 9.36 -23.82
C ILE A 282 4.91 10.23 -22.72
N GLY A 283 4.74 9.58 -21.56
CA GLY A 283 4.79 10.22 -20.25
C GLY A 283 4.46 9.33 -19.04
N GLY A 284 5.31 8.34 -18.72
CA GLY A 284 5.71 8.01 -17.35
C GLY A 284 4.77 7.16 -16.48
N ALA A 285 5.38 6.15 -15.88
CA ALA A 285 4.88 5.35 -14.77
C ALA A 285 4.41 6.21 -13.57
N ASP A 286 3.43 5.63 -12.87
CA ASP A 286 2.89 5.97 -11.56
C ASP A 286 1.97 7.21 -11.41
N GLY A 287 0.83 6.98 -10.74
CA GLY A 287 -0.36 7.84 -10.74
C GLY A 287 -0.17 9.25 -10.15
N PRO A 288 -1.08 10.19 -10.48
CA PRO A 288 -2.37 10.19 -9.80
C PRO A 288 -3.54 10.61 -10.71
N THR A 289 -4.71 10.02 -10.48
CA THR A 289 -6.06 10.65 -10.40
C THR A 289 -7.09 9.58 -10.75
N ALA A 290 -7.28 8.59 -9.87
CA ALA A 290 -8.64 8.07 -9.72
C ALA A 290 -9.43 9.24 -9.11
N ILE A 291 -10.37 9.82 -9.86
CA ILE A 291 -11.37 10.69 -9.25
C ILE A 291 -12.18 9.76 -8.35
N PHE A 292 -11.81 9.70 -7.06
CA PHE A 292 -12.55 8.94 -6.07
C PHE A 292 -13.88 9.64 -5.87
N VAL A 293 -14.89 9.25 -6.67
CA VAL A 293 -16.28 9.54 -6.35
C VAL A 293 -16.62 8.66 -5.16
N SER A 294 -16.26 9.14 -3.97
CA SER A 294 -16.56 8.44 -2.73
C SER A 294 -18.08 8.31 -2.61
N GLY A 295 -18.55 7.06 -2.62
CA GLY A 295 -19.96 6.75 -2.46
C GLY A 295 -20.45 7.29 -1.12
N LYS A 296 -21.52 8.10 -1.15
CA LYS A 296 -22.17 8.54 0.09
C LYS A 296 -22.99 7.38 0.65
N GLN A 297 -22.87 7.15 1.96
CA GLN A 297 -23.76 6.25 2.71
C GLN A 297 -24.87 7.07 3.36
N GLN A 298 -26.12 6.70 3.13
CA GLN A 298 -27.29 7.29 3.80
C GLN A 298 -28.17 6.16 4.35
N GLY A 299 -28.11 5.96 5.67
CA GLY A 299 -28.69 4.78 6.32
C GLY A 299 -28.04 3.48 5.80
N ASP A 300 -28.87 2.50 5.44
CA ASP A 300 -28.43 1.21 4.89
C ASP A 300 -28.13 1.28 3.38
N THR A 301 -28.42 2.41 2.74
CA THR A 301 -28.19 2.60 1.30
C THR A 301 -26.79 3.13 1.04
N ARG A 302 -26.11 2.50 0.10
CA ARG A 302 -24.75 2.81 -0.36
C ARG A 302 -24.78 3.20 -1.82
N THR A 303 -23.75 3.92 -2.26
CA THR A 303 -23.59 4.37 -3.64
C THR A 303 -22.27 3.85 -4.19
N ALA A 304 -22.26 3.42 -5.45
CA ALA A 304 -21.09 3.04 -6.22
C ALA A 304 -21.13 3.71 -7.60
N CYS A 305 -19.97 4.01 -8.15
CA CYS A 305 -19.84 4.63 -9.47
C CYS A 305 -19.05 3.68 -10.38
N SER A 306 -19.46 3.60 -11.64
CA SER A 306 -18.68 2.89 -12.65
C SER A 306 -17.40 3.65 -13.00
N SER A 307 -16.58 3.05 -13.85
CA SER A 307 -15.47 3.76 -14.48
C SER A 307 -15.97 4.93 -15.34
N LEU A 308 -15.09 5.92 -15.53
CA LEU A 308 -15.36 7.12 -16.32
C LEU A 308 -15.08 6.86 -17.80
N HIS A 309 -15.99 7.34 -18.65
CA HIS A 309 -15.89 7.24 -20.10
C HIS A 309 -16.11 8.61 -20.78
N PHE A 310 -15.57 8.77 -21.99
CA PHE A 310 -15.87 9.94 -22.83
C PHE A 310 -17.28 9.90 -23.39
N ALA A 311 -17.75 8.70 -23.75
CA ALA A 311 -19.10 8.47 -24.27
C ALA A 311 -19.99 7.82 -23.20
N PRO A 312 -21.31 8.10 -23.18
CA PRO A 312 -22.23 7.42 -22.29
C PRO A 312 -22.20 5.90 -22.49
N VAL A 313 -22.11 5.16 -21.37
CA VAL A 313 -22.15 3.69 -21.37
C VAL A 313 -23.52 3.22 -20.93
N GLU A 314 -24.08 2.25 -21.66
CA GLU A 314 -25.35 1.64 -21.26
C GLU A 314 -25.18 0.82 -19.97
N PRO A 315 -25.99 1.05 -18.92
CA PRO A 315 -25.78 0.42 -17.61
C PRO A 315 -25.70 -1.12 -17.63
N LYS A 316 -26.39 -1.77 -18.57
CA LYS A 316 -26.39 -3.24 -18.75
C LYS A 316 -25.03 -3.81 -19.19
N ASN A 317 -24.17 -2.98 -19.79
CA ASN A 317 -22.86 -3.38 -20.29
C ASN A 317 -21.77 -3.29 -19.21
N ILE A 318 -22.11 -2.73 -18.04
CA ILE A 318 -21.19 -2.59 -16.91
C ILE A 318 -21.18 -3.88 -16.11
N ARG A 319 -19.97 -4.39 -15.89
CA ARG A 319 -19.72 -5.53 -15.02
C ARG A 319 -19.16 -5.00 -13.71
N TRP A 320 -19.91 -5.19 -12.64
CA TRP A 320 -19.54 -4.74 -11.29
C TRP A 320 -18.82 -5.86 -10.55
N LYS A 321 -17.94 -5.49 -9.62
CA LYS A 321 -17.31 -6.39 -8.66
C LYS A 321 -17.48 -5.88 -7.24
N VAL A 322 -17.69 -6.80 -6.30
CA VAL A 322 -17.65 -6.53 -4.86
C VAL A 322 -16.29 -6.95 -4.33
N THR A 323 -15.59 -6.03 -3.68
CA THR A 323 -14.27 -6.29 -3.08
C THR A 323 -14.31 -5.92 -1.60
N TYR A 324 -13.96 -6.88 -0.73
CA TYR A 324 -13.78 -6.65 0.70
C TYR A 324 -12.32 -6.36 0.98
N TYR A 325 -12.06 -5.39 1.85
CA TYR A 325 -10.74 -5.04 2.32
C TYR A 325 -10.67 -5.38 3.80
N GLN A 326 -9.91 -6.42 4.14
CA GLN A 326 -9.85 -6.94 5.50
C GLN A 326 -8.45 -7.45 5.85
N LYS A 327 -8.15 -7.44 7.15
CA LYS A 327 -7.00 -8.14 7.70
C LYS A 327 -7.18 -9.64 7.48
N GLN A 328 -6.12 -10.30 7.02
CA GLN A 328 -6.06 -11.76 6.90
C GLN A 328 -5.43 -12.39 8.16
N LEU A 329 -4.68 -11.60 8.92
CA LEU A 329 -3.97 -12.02 10.12
C LEU A 329 -4.43 -11.21 11.34
N PRO A 330 -4.46 -11.80 12.54
CA PRO A 330 -4.60 -11.03 13.77
C PRO A 330 -3.40 -10.10 13.96
N ASP A 331 -3.58 -9.05 14.76
CA ASP A 331 -2.48 -8.15 15.13
C ASP A 331 -1.45 -8.90 15.99
N GLU A 332 -0.17 -8.61 15.77
CA GLU A 332 0.93 -9.19 16.53
C GLU A 332 1.45 -8.19 17.56
N THR A 333 1.64 -8.59 18.82
CA THR A 333 2.13 -7.69 19.87
C THR A 333 3.41 -8.23 20.51
N ILE A 334 4.45 -7.41 20.51
CA ILE A 334 5.82 -7.76 20.88
C ILE A 334 6.24 -6.86 22.05
N ALA A 335 6.69 -7.46 23.16
CA ALA A 335 7.27 -6.71 24.27
C ALA A 335 8.71 -6.30 23.93
N LEU A 336 9.03 -5.03 24.11
CA LEU A 336 10.34 -4.45 23.81
C LEU A 336 11.10 -4.01 25.07
N LEU A 337 10.38 -3.73 26.16
CA LEU A 337 10.89 -3.43 27.51
C LEU A 337 9.96 -3.95 28.59
#